data_AF-A0A7V6SX15-F1
#
_entry.id   AF-A0A7V6SX15-F1
#
_cell.length_a   1.000
_cell.length_b   1.000
_cell.length_c   1.000
_cell.angle_alpha   90.00
_cell.angle_beta   90.00
_cell.angle_gamma   90.00
#
_symmetry.space_group_name_H-M   'P 1'
#
loop_
_entity.id
_entity.type
_entity.pdbx_description
1 polymer ?
#
loop_
_entity_poly.entity_id
_entity_poly.type
_entity_poly.pdbx_seq_one_letter_code
_entity_poly.pdbx_strand_id
1 'polypeptide(L)' 'MKRFIKWLMDENPLFVLCLGLCPALAVTTTLESGYLMGLCVLIVLLLSNLTISLISKFVSDQIRVPVYIMIIATFVT' A
#
# COMPACT_ATOMS: atom_id res chain seq x y z
N MET A 1 -18.30 -21.59 -9.87
CA MET A 1 -17.23 -21.70 -8.84
C MET A 1 -15.81 -21.60 -9.41
N LYS A 2 -15.47 -22.30 -10.51
CA LYS A 2 -14.11 -22.24 -11.15
C LYS A 2 -13.60 -20.82 -11.50
N ARG A 3 -14.49 -19.86 -11.74
CA ARG A 3 -14.15 -18.48 -12.13
C ARG A 3 -13.62 -17.62 -10.97
N PHE A 4 -14.06 -17.87 -9.74
CA PHE A 4 -13.61 -17.12 -8.56
C PHE A 4 -12.18 -17.50 -8.13
N ILE A 5 -11.88 -18.80 -8.18
CA ILE A 5 -10.54 -19.33 -7.85
C ILE A 5 -9.51 -18.84 -8.87
N LYS A 6 -9.90 -18.78 -10.15
CA LYS A 6 -9.04 -18.26 -11.22
C LYS A 6 -8.69 -16.79 -11.03
N TRP A 7 -9.65 -15.97 -10.62
CA TRP A 7 -9.43 -14.55 -10.29
C TRP A 7 -8.51 -14.35 -9.08
N LEU A 8 -8.63 -15.20 -8.05
CA LEU A 8 -7.80 -15.08 -6.85
C LEU A 8 -6.35 -15.51 -7.09
N MET A 9 -6.11 -16.53 -7.93
CA MET A 9 -4.78 -17.12 -8.13
C MET A 9 -4.06 -16.65 -9.40
N ASP A 10 -4.74 -16.50 -10.53
CA ASP A 10 -4.10 -16.15 -11.82
C ASP A 10 -4.14 -14.64 -12.13
N GLU A 11 -5.08 -13.88 -11.55
CA GLU A 11 -5.25 -12.45 -11.88
C GLU A 11 -4.90 -11.49 -10.73
N ASN A 12 -4.70 -11.99 -9.51
CA ASN A 12 -4.41 -11.13 -8.37
C ASN A 12 -2.89 -10.86 -8.25
N PRO A 13 -2.42 -9.61 -8.40
CA PRO A 13 -0.99 -9.27 -8.32
C PRO A 13 -0.35 -9.62 -6.96
N LEU A 14 -1.13 -9.73 -5.89
CA LEU A 14 -0.68 -10.23 -4.58
C LEU A 14 -0.11 -11.65 -4.65
N PHE A 15 -0.71 -12.53 -5.47
CA PHE A 15 -0.32 -13.94 -5.59
C PHE A 15 0.62 -14.19 -6.79
N VAL A 16 0.45 -13.44 -7.89
CA VAL A 16 1.25 -13.63 -9.11
C VAL A 16 2.62 -12.92 -9.03
N LEU A 17 2.66 -11.70 -8.49
CA LEU A 17 3.90 -10.92 -8.35
C LEU A 17 4.45 -10.93 -6.92
N CYS A 18 3.77 -11.58 -5.96
CA CYS A 18 4.17 -11.62 -4.55
C CYS A 18 4.36 -10.21 -3.92
N LEU A 19 3.66 -9.19 -4.42
CA LEU A 19 3.73 -7.82 -3.91
C LEU A 19 2.78 -7.64 -2.72
N GLY A 20 3.26 -7.10 -1.60
CA GLY A 20 2.41 -6.81 -0.43
C GLY A 20 2.15 -8.00 0.51
N LEU A 21 3.01 -9.03 0.49
CA LEU A 21 2.88 -10.22 1.36
C LEU A 21 3.06 -9.91 2.85
N CYS A 22 3.98 -9.01 3.20
CA CYS A 22 4.28 -8.68 4.59
C CYS A 22 3.04 -8.25 5.40
N PRO A 23 2.23 -7.26 4.95
CA PRO A 23 1.00 -6.90 5.66
C PRO A 23 -0.08 -7.98 5.54
N ALA A 24 -0.14 -8.72 4.42
CA ALA A 24 -1.13 -9.77 4.22
C ALA A 24 -0.97 -10.92 5.23
N LEU A 25 0.26 -11.34 5.52
CA LEU A 25 0.52 -12.35 6.55
C LEU A 25 0.21 -11.81 7.95
N ALA A 26 0.53 -10.54 8.25
CA ALA A 26 0.32 -9.94 9.57
C ALA A 26 -1.17 -9.92 9.99
N VAL A 27 -2.07 -9.67 9.03
CA VAL A 27 -3.52 -9.53 9.31
C VAL A 27 -4.29 -10.85 9.37
N THR A 28 -3.64 -12.00 9.15
CA THR A 28 -4.31 -13.33 9.22
C THR A 28 -4.59 -13.82 10.64
N THR A 29 -3.99 -13.18 11.65
CA THR A 29 -4.07 -13.61 13.05
C THR A 29 -5.40 -13.21 13.71
N THR A 30 -5.82 -11.97 13.54
CA THR A 30 -7.06 -11.43 14.12
C THR A 30 -7.72 -10.45 13.16
N LEU A 31 -9.06 -10.48 13.12
CA LEU A 31 -9.86 -9.54 12.32
C LEU A 31 -9.67 -8.10 12.79
N GLU A 32 -9.46 -7.90 14.09
CA GLU A 32 -9.24 -6.59 14.70
C GLU A 32 -7.96 -5.93 14.18
N SER A 33 -6.83 -6.64 14.22
CA SER A 33 -5.56 -6.13 13.67
C SER A 33 -5.64 -5.87 12.17
N GLY A 34 -6.38 -6.69 11.42
CA GLY A 34 -6.60 -6.48 9.99
C GLY A 34 -7.37 -5.22 9.67
N TYR A 35 -8.46 -4.97 10.40
CA TYR A 35 -9.25 -3.77 10.24
C TYR A 35 -8.45 -2.51 10.62
N LEU A 36 -7.74 -2.55 11.74
CA LEU A 36 -6.90 -1.45 12.21
C LEU A 36 -5.79 -1.12 11.20
N MET A 37 -5.10 -2.13 10.67
CA MET A 37 -4.01 -1.93 9.72
C MET A 37 -4.51 -1.28 8.42
N GLY A 38 -5.66 -1.72 7.90
CA GLY A 38 -6.27 -1.11 6.70
C GLY A 38 -6.72 0.34 6.94
N LEU A 39 -7.31 0.62 8.11
CA LEU A 39 -7.75 1.96 8.47
C LEU A 39 -6.58 2.93 8.65
N CYS A 40 -5.53 2.50 9.35
CA CYS A 40 -4.30 3.27 9.53
C CYS A 40 -3.66 3.62 8.18
N VAL A 41 -3.52 2.64 7.29
CA VAL A 41 -2.91 2.86 5.96
C VAL A 41 -3.77 3.81 5.11
N LEU A 42 -5.10 3.72 5.16
CA LEU A 42 -5.98 4.65 4.46
C LEU A 42 -5.77 6.10 4.93
N ILE A 43 -5.70 6.32 6.24
CA ILE A 43 -5.48 7.65 6.82
C ILE A 43 -4.08 8.16 6.42
N VAL A 44 -3.05 7.34 6.56
CA VAL A 44 -1.66 7.70 6.20
C VAL A 44 -1.54 8.02 4.72
N LEU A 45 -2.19 7.27 3.83
CA LEU A 45 -2.17 7.54 2.39
C LEU A 45 -2.86 8.85 2.03
N LEU A 46 -3.98 9.18 2.71
CA LEU A 46 -4.65 10.47 2.52
C LEU A 46 -3.74 11.64 2.92
N LEU A 47 -3.10 11.56 4.09
CA LEU A 47 -2.15 12.59 4.56
C LEU A 47 -0.91 12.68 3.67
N SER A 48 -0.39 11.54 3.21
CA SER A 48 0.77 11.48 2.33
C SER A 48 0.46 12.12 0.98
N ASN A 49 -0.68 11.82 0.36
CA ASN A 49 -1.07 12.42 -0.92
C ASN A 49 -1.28 13.94 -0.81
N LEU A 50 -1.83 14.43 0.30
CA LEU A 50 -1.97 15.87 0.56
C LEU A 50 -0.59 16.54 0.64
N THR A 51 0.34 15.92 1.36
CA THR A 51 1.71 16.41 1.53
C THR A 51 2.50 16.36 0.22
N ILE A 52 2.36 15.27 -0.53
CA ILE A 52 2.97 15.07 -1.84
C ILE A 52 2.47 16.12 -2.84
N SER A 53 1.18 16.46 -2.83
CA SER A 53 0.63 17.49 -3.72
C SER A 53 1.31 18.85 -3.54
N LEU A 54 1.62 19.22 -2.30
CA LEU A 54 2.32 20.48 -1.97
C LEU A 54 3.79 20.47 -2.41
N ILE A 55 4.46 19.33 -2.28
CA ILE A 55 5.90 19.16 -2.56
C ILE A 55 6.17 18.84 -4.04
N SER A 56 5.20 18.26 -4.74
CA SER A 56 5.27 17.81 -6.15
C SER A 56 5.76 18.88 -7.13
N LYS A 57 5.53 20.18 -6.84
CA LYS A 57 6.00 21.29 -7.68
C LYS A 57 7.52 21.50 -7.65
N PHE A 58 8.21 21.01 -6.62
CA PHE A 58 9.65 21.26 -6.41
C PHE A 58 10.53 20.04 -6.75
N VAL A 59 9.93 18.89 -7.04
CA VAL A 59 10.66 17.61 -7.22
C VAL A 59 10.91 17.34 -8.70
N SER A 60 12.18 17.14 -9.06
CA SER A 60 12.63 16.76 -10.41
C SER A 60 12.13 15.34 -10.78
N ASP A 61 11.67 15.15 -12.02
CA ASP A 61 11.01 13.92 -12.48
C ASP A 61 11.85 12.65 -12.31
N GLN A 62 13.19 12.75 -12.32
CA GLN A 62 14.08 11.61 -12.14
C GLN A 62 14.04 10.99 -10.74
N ILE A 63 13.67 11.76 -9.71
CA ILE A 63 13.68 11.34 -8.30
C ILE A 63 12.28 11.25 -7.68
N ARG A 64 11.22 11.44 -8.48
CA ARG A 64 9.84 11.51 -7.98
C ARG A 64 9.38 10.25 -7.26
N VAL A 65 9.67 9.06 -7.82
CA VAL A 65 9.27 7.77 -7.24
C VAL A 65 9.93 7.51 -5.86
N PRO A 66 11.26 7.56 -5.70
CA PRO A 66 11.88 7.33 -4.40
C PRO A 66 11.52 8.39 -3.34
N VAL A 67 11.33 9.66 -3.74
CA VAL A 67 10.90 10.73 -2.82
C VAL A 67 9.51 10.43 -2.25
N TYR A 68 8.57 9.99 -3.08
CA TYR A 68 7.21 9.67 -2.60
C TYR A 68 7.22 8.48 -1.65
N ILE A 69 8.02 7.45 -1.91
CA ILE A 69 8.17 6.30 -1.00
C ILE A 69 8.78 6.71 0.33
N MET A 70 9.77 7.62 0.34
CA MET A 70 10.37 8.15 1.58
C MET A 70 9.39 8.94 2.44
N ILE A 71 8.51 9.73 1.82
CA ILE A 71 7.45 10.46 2.53
C ILE A 71 6.49 9.45 3.18
N ILE A 72 6.03 8.45 2.44
CA ILE A 72 5.13 7.42 2.97
C ILE A 72 5.82 6.63 4.11
N ALA A 73 7.11 6.32 3.96
CA ALA A 73 7.89 5.60 4.97
C ALA A 73 8.05 6.38 6.29
N THR A 74 8.27 7.69 6.22
CA THR A 74 8.38 8.55 7.41
C THR A 74 7.04 8.75 8.12
N PHE A 75 5.92 8.68 7.40
CA PHE A 75 4.59 8.74 8.02
C PHE A 75 4.14 7.41 8.65
N VAL A 76 4.62 6.27 8.16
CA VAL A 76 4.23 4.93 8.65
C VAL A 76 5.17 4.37 9.74
N THR A 77 6.30 5.06 10.00
CA THR A 77 7.21 4.73 11.12
C THR A 77 6.55 5.05 12.45
#